data_AF-A0A949Z2U5-F1
#
_entry.id   AF-A0A949Z2U5-F1
#
_cell.length_a   1.000
_cell.length_b   1.000
_cell.length_c   1.000
_cell.angle_alpha   90.00
_cell.angle_beta   90.00
_cell.angle_gamma   90.00
#
_symmetry.space_group_name_H-M   'P 1'
#
loop_
_entity.id
_entity.type
_entity.pdbx_description
1 polymer ?
#
loop_
_entity_poly.entity_id
_entity_poly.type
_entity_poly.pdbx_seq_one_letter_code
_entity_poly.pdbx_strand_id
1 'polypeptide(L)'
;MQVNERTPWDSHDFKVKMLDWSATRGSRLAYSCRRCGRVFCRFSIANQETWAVDEQGRALETVVSKRWLSEQCPPLTNIQDDEDRKRLREPMQ
;
A
#
# COMPACT_ATOMS: atom_id res chain seq x y z
N MET A 1 -6.20 26.17 15.56
CA MET A 1 -5.93 25.74 14.18
C MET A 1 -6.09 24.23 14.17
N GLN A 2 -7.19 23.72 13.59
CA GLN A 2 -7.43 22.28 13.49
C GLN A 2 -6.39 21.73 12.49
N VAL A 3 -5.39 21.00 12.99
CA VAL A 3 -4.51 20.25 12.10
C VAL A 3 -5.43 19.18 11.51
N ASN A 4 -5.92 19.40 10.28
CA ASN A 4 -6.54 18.34 9.51
C ASN A 4 -5.47 17.26 9.36
N GLU A 5 -5.48 16.28 10.25
CA GLU A 5 -4.72 15.05 10.14
C GLU A 5 -5.32 14.28 8.95
N ARG A 6 -5.05 14.78 7.73
CA ARG A 6 -5.35 14.07 6.50
C ARG A 6 -4.62 12.75 6.64
N THR A 7 -5.37 11.67 6.82
CA THR A 7 -4.76 10.36 6.91
C THR A 7 -3.97 10.16 5.62
N PRO A 8 -2.83 9.45 5.64
CA PRO A 8 -2.05 9.27 4.42
C PRO A 8 -2.90 8.68 3.29
N TRP A 9 -3.98 7.94 3.60
CA TRP A 9 -5.00 7.53 2.62
C TRP A 9 -5.63 8.71 1.86
N ASP A 10 -6.06 9.77 2.54
CA ASP A 10 -6.68 10.96 1.91
C ASP A 10 -5.72 11.73 0.99
N SER A 11 -4.41 11.56 1.18
CA SER A 11 -3.40 12.19 0.33
C SER A 11 -3.24 11.48 -1.02
N HIS A 12 -3.65 10.21 -1.13
CA HIS A 12 -3.38 9.35 -2.26
C HIS A 12 -4.63 9.15 -3.14
N ASP A 13 -4.44 9.19 -4.47
CA ASP A 13 -5.50 8.89 -5.43
C ASP A 13 -5.44 7.41 -5.84
N PHE A 14 -6.32 6.58 -5.29
CA PHE A 14 -6.25 5.13 -5.45
C PHE A 14 -7.00 4.61 -6.68
N LYS A 15 -6.34 3.69 -7.39
CA LYS A 15 -6.98 2.69 -8.24
C LYS A 15 -7.12 1.39 -7.44
N VAL A 16 -8.35 0.91 -7.28
CA VAL A 16 -8.64 -0.32 -6.54
C VAL A 16 -8.69 -1.51 -7.51
N LYS A 17 -8.04 -2.60 -7.14
CA LYS A 17 -8.09 -3.90 -7.83
C LYS A 17 -8.38 -4.98 -6.79
N MET A 18 -9.35 -5.85 -7.07
CA MET A 18 -9.54 -7.06 -6.26
C MET A 18 -8.43 -8.06 -6.58
N LEU A 19 -7.72 -8.54 -5.56
CA LEU A 19 -6.69 -9.56 -5.69
C LEU A 19 -7.30 -10.96 -5.57
N ASP A 20 -7.96 -11.22 -4.44
CA ASP A 20 -8.58 -12.50 -4.12
C ASP A 20 -9.82 -12.30 -3.25
N TRP A 21 -10.60 -13.37 -3.10
CA TRP A 21 -11.74 -13.41 -2.21
C TRP A 21 -11.65 -14.62 -1.29
N SER A 22 -11.97 -14.40 -0.02
CA SER A 22 -12.04 -15.43 1.01
C SER A 22 -13.37 -15.32 1.75
N ALA A 23 -14.01 -16.46 2.02
CA ALA A 23 -15.22 -16.51 2.84
C ALA A 23 -14.98 -15.99 4.28
N THR A 24 -13.76 -16.14 4.82
CA THR A 24 -13.42 -15.74 6.19
C THR A 24 -12.92 -14.29 6.27
N ARG A 25 -12.20 -13.81 5.26
CA ARG A 25 -11.54 -12.50 5.29
C ARG A 25 -12.19 -11.46 4.36
N GLY A 26 -13.11 -11.89 3.51
CA GLY A 26 -13.75 -11.07 2.50
C GLY A 26 -12.90 -10.89 1.25
N SER A 27 -13.21 -9.83 0.50
CA SER A 27 -12.43 -9.45 -0.68
C SER A 27 -11.15 -8.77 -0.23
N ARG A 28 -10.01 -9.25 -0.75
CA ARG A 28 -8.73 -8.59 -0.62
C ARG A 28 -8.58 -7.59 -1.75
N LEU A 29 -8.50 -6.31 -1.39
CA LEU A 29 -8.43 -5.19 -2.32
C LEU A 29 -7.03 -4.57 -2.27
N ALA A 30 -6.37 -4.47 -3.43
CA ALA A 30 -5.16 -3.70 -3.63
C ALA A 30 -5.50 -2.28 -4.10
N TYR A 31 -5.08 -1.30 -3.32
CA TYR A 31 -5.20 0.13 -3.57
C TYR A 31 -3.87 0.61 -4.11
N SER A 32 -3.76 0.80 -5.42
CA SER A 32 -2.56 1.34 -6.05
C SER A 32 -2.73 2.84 -6.28
N CYS A 33 -1.88 3.67 -5.69
CA CYS A 33 -1.92 5.10 -5.94
C CYS A 33 -1.51 5.40 -7.37
N ARG A 34 -2.35 6.14 -8.11
CA ARG A 34 -2.10 6.51 -9.52
C ARG A 34 -0.96 7.52 -9.69
N ARG A 35 -0.63 8.24 -8.62
CA ARG A 35 0.39 9.30 -8.62
C ARG A 35 1.78 8.78 -8.26
N CYS A 36 1.90 8.16 -7.09
CA CYS A 36 3.19 7.69 -6.57
C CYS A 36 3.46 6.19 -6.83
N GLY A 37 2.44 5.42 -7.24
CA GLY A 37 2.58 3.99 -7.50
C GLY A 37 2.65 3.11 -6.24
N ARG A 38 2.54 3.69 -5.04
CA ARG A 38 2.47 2.91 -3.79
C ARG A 38 1.21 2.07 -3.75
N VAL A 39 1.34 0.82 -3.30
CA VAL A 39 0.21 -0.11 -3.18
C VAL A 39 -0.06 -0.43 -1.71
N PHE A 40 -1.34 -0.48 -1.37
CA PHE A 40 -1.86 -0.79 -0.04
C PHE A 40 -2.86 -1.94 -0.16
N CYS A 41 -2.92 -2.83 0.82
CA CYS A 41 -3.86 -3.94 0.80
C CYS A 41 -4.87 -3.80 1.94
N ARG A 42 -6.15 -4.03 1.67
CA ARG A 42 -7.19 -4.09 2.69
C ARG A 42 -8.13 -5.27 2.47
N PHE A 43 -8.46 -5.96 3.55
CA PHE A 43 -9.48 -7.00 3.58
C PHE A 43 -10.84 -6.41 3.98
N SER A 44 -11.87 -6.68 3.18
CA SER A 44 -13.19 -6.05 3.36
C SER A 44 -13.92 -6.48 4.62
N ILE A 45 -13.70 -7.71 5.12
CA ILE A 45 -14.38 -8.24 6.32
C ILE A 45 -13.47 -8.21 7.54
N ALA A 46 -12.20 -8.61 7.39
CA ALA A 46 -11.30 -8.74 8.53
C ALA A 46 -10.81 -7.39 9.11
N ASN A 47 -11.17 -6.25 8.49
CA ASN A 47 -10.61 -4.92 8.74
C ASN A 47 -9.07 -4.93 8.88
N GLN A 48 -8.43 -5.86 8.18
CA GLN A 48 -6.98 -6.01 8.14
C GLN A 48 -6.46 -5.14 7.01
N GLU A 49 -5.56 -4.23 7.35
CA GLU A 49 -4.94 -3.29 6.44
C GLU A 49 -3.43 -3.51 6.47
N THR A 50 -2.81 -3.51 5.31
CA THR A 50 -1.36 -3.66 5.17
C THR A 50 -0.84 -2.53 4.30
N TRP A 51 0.00 -1.72 4.93
CA TRP A 51 0.70 -0.64 4.27
C TRP A 51 1.93 -1.17 3.56
N ALA A 52 2.19 -0.65 2.37
CA ALA A 52 3.29 -1.09 1.52
C ALA A 52 3.17 -2.56 1.14
N VAL A 53 2.50 -2.83 0.03
CA VAL A 53 2.44 -4.17 -0.57
C VAL A 53 2.96 -4.14 -2.01
N ASP A 54 3.30 -5.30 -2.56
CA ASP A 54 3.53 -5.42 -4.00
C ASP A 54 2.20 -5.53 -4.80
N GLU A 55 2.32 -5.66 -6.11
CA GLU A 55 1.19 -5.83 -7.04
C GLU A 55 0.38 -7.13 -6.80
N GLN A 56 0.92 -8.07 -6.03
CA GLN A 56 0.28 -9.32 -5.63
C GLN A 56 -0.31 -9.22 -4.20
N GLY A 57 -0.17 -8.06 -3.56
CA GLY A 57 -0.65 -7.79 -2.20
C GLY A 57 0.27 -8.28 -1.09
N ARG A 58 1.46 -8.80 -1.40
CA ARG A 58 2.42 -9.29 -0.39
C ARG A 58 3.01 -8.10 0.37
N ALA A 59 3.05 -8.18 1.69
CA ALA A 59 3.57 -7.12 2.54
C ALA A 59 5.06 -6.87 2.28
N LEU A 60 5.43 -5.60 2.14
CA LEU A 60 6.81 -5.13 2.19
C LEU A 60 7.37 -5.27 3.61
N GLU A 61 8.69 -5.10 3.76
CA GLU A 61 9.32 -5.05 5.07
C GLU A 61 8.65 -3.98 5.96
N THR A 62 8.49 -4.28 7.25
CA THR A 62 7.82 -3.40 8.22
C THR A 62 8.38 -1.97 8.24
N VAL A 63 9.68 -1.81 7.97
CA VAL A 63 10.32 -0.49 7.86
C VAL A 63 9.77 0.33 6.69
N VAL A 64 9.48 -0.29 5.55
CA VAL A 64 8.89 0.35 4.38
C VAL A 64 7.43 0.71 4.66
N SER A 65 6.67 -0.20 5.28
CA SER A 65 5.29 0.07 5.71
C SER A 65 5.18 1.28 6.62
N LYS A 66 6.06 1.37 7.63
CA LYS A 66 6.13 2.52 8.55
C LYS A 66 6.49 3.81 7.82
N ARG A 67 7.48 3.77 6.93
CA ARG A 67 7.90 4.93 6.14
C ARG A 67 6.77 5.45 5.27
N TRP A 68 6.11 4.58 4.50
CA TRP A 68 5.02 4.98 3.62
C TRP A 68 3.80 5.49 4.38
N LEU A 69 3.53 4.95 5.57
CA LEU A 69 2.48 5.46 6.47
C LEU A 69 2.81 6.86 7.01
N SER A 70 4.09 7.19 7.21
CA SER A 70 4.51 8.52 7.68
C SER A 70 4.65 9.56 6.56
N GLU A 71 4.56 9.16 5.29
CA GLU A 71 4.78 10.02 4.13
C GLU A 71 3.45 10.30 3.39
N GLN A 72 3.19 11.57 3.10
CA GLN A 72 2.10 11.97 2.19
C GLN A 72 2.39 11.52 0.75
N CYS A 73 1.36 11.51 -0.11
CA CYS A 73 1.53 11.12 -1.51
C CYS A 73 2.54 12.04 -2.19
N PRO A 74 3.71 11.52 -2.63
CA PRO A 74 4.67 12.34 -3.34
C PRO A 74 4.11 12.73 -4.72
N PRO A 75 4.59 13.86 -5.30
CA PRO A 75 4.13 14.34 -6.59
C PRO A 75 4.49 13.43 -7.77
N LEU A 76 5.51 12.57 -7.61
CA LEU A 76 6.03 11.67 -8.64
C LEU A 76 6.37 10.30 -8.03
N THR A 77 6.35 9.25 -8.84
CA THR A 77 6.87 7.92 -8.50
C THR A 77 8.33 8.05 -8.07
N ASN A 78 8.63 7.74 -6.82
CA ASN A 78 9.99 7.81 -6.29
C ASN A 78 10.77 6.56 -6.73
N ILE A 79 12.02 6.74 -7.20
CA ILE A 79 12.95 5.64 -7.53
C ILE A 79 13.08 4.69 -6.33
N GLN A 80 13.06 5.23 -5.11
CA GLN A 80 13.11 4.43 -3.89
C GLN A 80 11.91 3.49 -3.75
N ASP A 81 10.69 3.93 -4.11
CA ASP A 81 9.51 3.08 -4.02
C ASP A 81 9.55 1.94 -5.06
N ASP A 82 10.26 2.15 -6.18
CA ASP A 82 10.49 1.11 -7.19
C ASP A 82 11.53 0.08 -6.69
N GLU A 83 12.62 0.55 -6.08
CA GLU A 83 13.62 -0.31 -5.45
C GLU A 83 13.00 -1.13 -4.30
N ASP A 84 12.17 -0.53 -3.46
CA ASP A 84 11.47 -1.22 -2.38
C ASP A 84 10.59 -2.37 -2.93
N ARG A 85 9.96 -2.20 -4.12
CA ARG A 85 9.20 -3.27 -4.79
C ARG A 85 10.09 -4.37 -5.34
N LYS A 86 11.29 -4.05 -5.83
CA LYS A 86 12.25 -5.05 -6.34
C LYS A 86 12.79 -5.92 -5.21
N ARG A 87 12.98 -5.37 -4.01
CA ARG A 87 13.38 -6.13 -2.81
C ARG A 87 12.41 -7.26 -2.42
N LEU A 88 11.14 -7.19 -2.84
CA LEU A 88 10.18 -8.30 -2.67
C LEU A 88 10.23 -9.37 -3.76
N ARG A 89 10.80 -9.04 -4.92
CA ARG A 89 10.92 -9.95 -6.06
C ARG A 89 12.16 -10.81 -5.98
N GLU A 90 13.19 -10.33 -5.27
CA GLU A 90 14.32 -11.15 -4.90
C GLU A 90 13.81 -12.16 -3.86
N PRO A 91 13.75 -13.48 -4.16
CA PRO A 91 13.66 -14.44 -3.08
C PRO A 91 14.83 -14.15 -2.12
N MET A 92 14.66 -14.42 -0.83
CA MET A 92 15.85 -14.64 -0.02
C MET A 92 16.57 -15.87 -0.62
N GLN A 93 17.51 -15.56 -1.52
CA GLN A 93 18.36 -16.41 -2.36
C GLN A 93 17.69 -17.15 -3.52
#